data_AF-A0A354A284-F1
#
_entry.id   AF-A0A354A284-F1
#
_cell.length_a   1.000
_cell.length_b   1.000
_cell.length_c   1.000
_cell.angle_alpha   90.00
_cell.angle_beta   90.00
_cell.angle_gamma   90.00
#
_symmetry.space_group_name_H-M   'P 1'
#
loop_
_entity.id
_entity.type
_entity.pdbx_description
1 polymer ?
#
loop_
_entity_poly.entity_id
_entity_poly.type
_entity_poly.pdbx_seq_one_letter_code
_entity_poly.pdbx_strand_id
1 'polypeptide(L)'
;LIGQPELRDKLSDPGLRQLSQRIIARYHLVALSKRDISAYISHRLSVAGVSDQLFPAAVINKLYRLTGGVPRLINVVCDRALLGTYAMNKNLVSTSTLTKAAHEVFGESRPAGLRLRRNAAVWIISSLIIAVGAVVTATYYQKGKQEPSAHEPISNKQATVYEAVKPDIIETIRGRKLNWPADQPADKSSEMAFRELFKLWGLVYQPADTVSSCTQAERSGLKCYKSLGTLPRLRNLNRPAVLKFSDDGGTVYYAVLTALSHDSARLRLGTDVINVPLKDVEASWLGEYTLLWRPPPVFTEIIRPGMQGPAVQWLETQLSLFDGTPNVPKENPEYDNDLVDRVRKFQLAKGLIPDGIVGTQTMIHLGPADGDKPTLDHMQKDG
;
A
#
# COMPACT_ATOMS: atom_id res chain seq x y z
N LEU A 1 15.95 -24.24 9.78
CA LEU A 1 16.05 -22.87 10.33
C LEU A 1 16.02 -21.90 9.15
N ILE A 2 15.18 -20.87 9.22
CA ILE A 2 15.12 -19.80 8.21
C ILE A 2 15.23 -18.50 8.99
N GLY A 3 16.06 -17.57 8.51
CA GLY A 3 16.27 -16.29 9.18
C GLY A 3 16.95 -15.30 8.27
N GLN A 4 17.09 -14.09 8.78
CA GLN A 4 17.79 -13.01 8.09
C GLN A 4 19.31 -13.31 8.06
N PRO A 5 20.10 -12.66 7.18
CA PRO A 5 21.53 -12.90 7.04
C PRO A 5 22.32 -12.87 8.37
N GLU A 6 21.89 -12.04 9.32
CA GLU A 6 22.46 -11.87 10.66
C GLU A 6 22.36 -13.13 11.52
N LEU A 7 21.41 -14.01 11.22
CA LEU A 7 21.31 -15.33 11.87
C LEU A 7 22.56 -16.17 11.61
N ARG A 8 23.20 -16.02 10.44
CA ARG A 8 24.43 -16.73 10.12
C ARG A 8 25.56 -16.31 11.05
N ASP A 9 25.69 -15.02 11.31
CA ASP A 9 26.76 -14.47 12.13
C ASP A 9 26.55 -14.85 13.60
N LYS A 10 25.29 -14.81 14.06
CA LYS A 10 24.92 -15.34 15.39
C LYS A 10 25.20 -16.84 15.53
N LEU A 11 24.90 -17.65 14.51
CA LEU A 11 25.17 -19.10 14.55
C LEU A 11 26.68 -19.43 14.48
N SER A 12 27.52 -18.46 14.14
CA SER A 12 28.99 -18.57 14.18
C SER A 12 29.57 -18.23 15.56
N ASP A 13 28.76 -17.77 16.51
CA ASP A 13 29.18 -17.47 17.88
C ASP A 13 29.66 -18.76 18.59
N PRO A 14 30.85 -18.74 19.24
CA PRO A 14 31.34 -19.86 20.04
C PRO A 14 30.33 -20.41 21.06
N GLY A 15 29.49 -19.54 21.64
CA GLY A 15 28.44 -19.92 22.59
C GLY A 15 27.32 -20.77 21.98
N LEU A 16 27.15 -20.72 20.65
CA LEU A 16 26.13 -21.46 19.91
C LEU A 16 26.70 -22.64 19.12
N ARG A 17 27.96 -23.01 19.39
CA ARG A 17 28.66 -24.09 18.65
C ARG A 17 27.90 -25.42 18.66
N GLN A 18 27.33 -25.81 19.80
CA GLN A 18 26.54 -27.05 19.92
C GLN A 18 25.29 -27.05 19.02
N LEU A 19 24.62 -25.90 18.90
CA LEU A 19 23.47 -25.74 18.02
C LEU A 19 23.91 -25.72 16.54
N SER A 20 25.00 -25.02 16.24
CA SER A 20 25.54 -24.90 14.88
C SER A 20 25.96 -26.25 14.28
N GLN A 21 26.41 -27.19 15.12
CA GLN A 21 26.81 -28.56 14.76
C GLN A 21 25.62 -29.45 14.40
N ARG A 22 24.41 -29.14 14.88
CA ARG A 22 23.18 -29.88 14.52
C ARG A 22 22.57 -29.41 13.20
N ILE A 23 23.11 -28.38 12.56
CA ILE A 23 22.63 -27.84 11.29
C ILE A 23 23.42 -28.47 10.14
N ILE A 24 22.84 -29.49 9.53
CA ILE A 24 23.49 -30.33 8.50
C ILE A 24 23.55 -29.61 7.14
N ALA A 25 22.58 -28.74 6.83
CA ALA A 25 22.51 -28.01 5.57
C ALA A 25 22.33 -26.52 5.82
N ARG A 26 23.14 -25.70 5.13
CA ARG A 26 23.06 -24.25 5.12
C ARG A 26 22.91 -23.81 3.67
N TYR A 27 21.78 -23.19 3.36
CA TYR A 27 21.53 -22.64 2.04
C TYR A 27 21.24 -21.15 2.15
N HIS A 28 21.89 -20.35 1.31
CA HIS A 28 21.65 -18.92 1.23
C HIS A 28 20.97 -18.61 -0.09
N LEU A 29 19.76 -18.07 -0.02
CA LEU A 29 19.04 -17.62 -1.20
C LEU A 29 19.64 -16.31 -1.69
N VAL A 30 20.36 -16.38 -2.80
CA VAL A 30 20.90 -15.20 -3.48
C VAL A 30 19.83 -14.53 -4.34
N ALA A 31 20.09 -13.27 -4.72
CA ALA A 31 19.29 -12.58 -5.73
C ALA A 31 19.27 -13.36 -7.06
N LEU A 32 18.16 -13.26 -7.80
CA LEU A 32 18.00 -13.92 -9.09
C LEU A 32 19.03 -13.40 -10.11
N SER A 33 19.57 -14.31 -10.92
CA SER A 33 20.42 -13.89 -12.02
C SER A 33 19.61 -13.21 -13.11
N LYS A 34 20.28 -12.45 -13.97
CA LYS A 34 19.65 -11.82 -15.14
C LYS A 34 18.87 -12.82 -16.01
N ARG A 35 19.32 -14.07 -16.10
CA ARG A 35 18.67 -15.13 -16.90
C ARG A 35 17.40 -15.65 -16.23
N ASP A 36 17.39 -15.69 -14.90
CA ASP A 36 16.28 -16.28 -14.12
C ASP A 36 15.10 -15.32 -13.98
N ILE A 37 15.32 -14.01 -14.10
CA ILE A 37 14.26 -13.00 -13.95
C ILE A 37 13.16 -13.17 -14.99
N SER A 38 13.50 -13.53 -16.24
CA SER A 38 12.48 -13.75 -17.26
C SER A 38 11.57 -14.91 -16.86
N ALA A 39 12.14 -16.05 -16.46
CA ALA A 39 11.37 -17.21 -16.02
C ALA A 39 10.57 -16.90 -14.75
N TYR A 40 11.16 -16.16 -13.82
CA TYR A 40 10.49 -15.71 -12.61
C TYR A 40 9.26 -14.86 -12.91
N ILE A 41 9.39 -13.84 -13.78
CA ILE A 41 8.26 -12.97 -14.16
C ILE A 41 7.21 -13.77 -14.91
N SER A 42 7.60 -14.60 -15.88
CA SER A 42 6.67 -15.46 -16.61
C SER A 42 5.89 -16.38 -15.68
N HIS A 43 6.54 -16.99 -14.70
CA HIS A 43 5.88 -17.82 -13.70
C HIS A 43 4.90 -17.01 -12.83
N ARG A 44 5.30 -15.80 -12.40
CA ARG A 44 4.42 -14.93 -11.60
C ARG A 44 3.20 -14.46 -12.39
N LEU A 45 3.38 -14.12 -13.67
CA LEU A 45 2.28 -13.79 -14.59
C LEU A 45 1.37 -14.99 -14.83
N SER A 46 1.93 -16.19 -15.02
CA SER A 46 1.12 -17.41 -15.19
C SER A 46 0.31 -17.74 -13.95
N VAL A 47 0.86 -17.52 -12.75
CA VAL A 47 0.12 -17.66 -11.48
C VAL A 47 -1.02 -16.65 -11.37
N ALA A 48 -0.86 -15.47 -11.99
CA ALA A 48 -1.90 -14.44 -12.10
C ALA A 48 -2.88 -14.68 -13.28
N GLY A 49 -2.78 -15.81 -13.98
CA GLY A 49 -3.65 -16.15 -15.11
C GLY A 49 -3.28 -15.46 -16.43
N VAL A 50 -2.11 -14.82 -16.52
CA VAL A 50 -1.64 -14.13 -17.71
C VAL A 50 -0.64 -15.00 -18.46
N SER A 51 -0.97 -15.34 -19.71
CA SER A 51 -0.08 -16.06 -20.63
C SER A 51 0.71 -15.13 -21.55
N ASP A 52 0.31 -13.86 -21.63
CA ASP A 52 0.93 -12.88 -22.52
C ASP A 52 2.28 -12.38 -22.00
N GLN A 53 3.20 -12.13 -22.93
CA GLN A 53 4.51 -11.57 -22.61
C GLN A 53 4.42 -10.06 -22.42
N LEU A 54 3.93 -9.62 -21.25
CA LEU A 54 3.74 -8.21 -20.90
C LEU A 54 5.06 -7.42 -20.74
N PHE A 55 6.18 -8.12 -20.56
CA PHE A 55 7.51 -7.55 -20.33
C PHE A 55 8.48 -7.92 -21.46
N PRO A 56 8.76 -6.99 -22.39
CA PRO A 56 9.77 -7.19 -23.42
C PRO A 56 11.19 -7.39 -22.84
N ALA A 57 12.07 -8.08 -23.57
CA ALA A 57 13.44 -8.37 -23.11
C ALA A 57 14.25 -7.12 -22.71
N ALA A 58 14.05 -5.99 -23.39
CA ALA A 58 14.67 -4.71 -23.04
C ALA A 58 14.24 -4.19 -21.65
N VAL A 59 12.98 -4.45 -21.27
CA VAL A 59 12.40 -4.08 -19.98
C VAL A 59 12.94 -4.98 -18.88
N ILE A 60 13.01 -6.29 -19.14
CA ILE A 60 13.62 -7.27 -18.21
C ILE A 60 15.08 -6.90 -17.93
N ASN A 61 15.85 -6.54 -18.95
CA ASN A 61 17.24 -6.10 -18.80
C ASN A 61 17.35 -4.86 -17.91
N LYS A 62 16.45 -3.89 -18.07
CA LYS A 62 16.44 -2.67 -17.26
C LYS A 62 15.98 -2.94 -15.83
N LEU A 63 14.98 -3.80 -15.66
CA LEU A 63 14.47 -4.23 -14.37
C LEU A 63 15.55 -4.91 -13.52
N TYR A 64 16.40 -5.76 -14.13
CA TYR A 64 17.56 -6.34 -13.44
C TYR A 64 18.52 -5.26 -12.92
N ARG A 65 18.87 -4.28 -13.77
CA ARG A 65 19.76 -3.18 -13.38
C ARG A 65 19.20 -2.34 -12.22
N LEU A 66 17.87 -2.22 -12.13
CA LEU A 66 17.20 -1.43 -11.10
C LEU A 66 17.04 -2.18 -9.78
N THR A 67 16.86 -3.50 -9.82
CA THR A 67 16.51 -4.32 -8.64
C THR A 67 17.67 -5.17 -8.12
N GLY A 68 18.75 -5.32 -8.89
CA GLY A 68 19.86 -6.22 -8.58
C GLY A 68 19.46 -7.70 -8.55
N GLY A 69 18.29 -8.05 -9.08
CA GLY A 69 17.75 -9.41 -9.01
C GLY A 69 16.99 -9.76 -7.73
N VAL A 70 16.79 -8.80 -6.83
CA VAL A 70 16.08 -9.06 -5.56
C VAL A 70 14.58 -9.29 -5.83
N PRO A 71 14.02 -10.48 -5.56
CA PRO A 71 12.63 -10.82 -5.93
C PRO A 71 11.58 -9.86 -5.37
N ARG A 72 11.76 -9.41 -4.12
CA ARG A 72 10.86 -8.45 -3.48
C ARG A 72 10.82 -7.11 -4.24
N LEU A 73 11.97 -6.61 -4.66
CA LEU A 73 12.06 -5.35 -5.42
C LEU A 73 11.51 -5.52 -6.84
N ILE A 74 11.79 -6.67 -7.47
CA ILE A 74 11.22 -7.04 -8.78
C ILE A 74 9.70 -6.94 -8.73
N ASN A 75 9.05 -7.58 -7.74
CA ASN A 75 7.59 -7.59 -7.64
C ASN A 75 7.02 -6.18 -7.48
N VAL A 76 7.55 -5.39 -6.54
CA VAL A 76 7.03 -4.04 -6.27
C VAL A 76 7.18 -3.13 -7.49
N VAL A 77 8.31 -3.19 -8.20
CA VAL A 77 8.52 -2.39 -9.42
C VAL A 77 7.62 -2.86 -10.56
N CYS A 78 7.45 -4.18 -10.74
CA CYS A 78 6.58 -4.74 -11.77
C CYS A 78 5.11 -4.38 -11.53
N ASP A 79 4.61 -4.51 -10.30
CA ASP A 79 3.22 -4.17 -9.95
C ASP A 79 2.92 -2.71 -10.28
N ARG A 80 3.84 -1.81 -9.93
CA ARG A 80 3.69 -0.38 -10.23
C ARG A 80 3.80 -0.08 -11.72
N ALA A 81 4.68 -0.78 -12.43
CA ALA A 81 4.83 -0.64 -13.87
C ALA A 81 3.60 -1.15 -14.64
N LEU A 82 3.00 -2.25 -14.21
CA LEU A 82 1.77 -2.79 -14.78
C LEU A 82 0.59 -1.82 -14.54
N LEU A 83 0.46 -1.29 -13.32
CA LEU A 83 -0.56 -0.28 -13.02
C LEU A 83 -0.40 0.98 -13.88
N GLY A 84 0.83 1.49 -14.02
CA GLY A 84 1.10 2.64 -14.89
C GLY A 84 0.87 2.35 -16.38
N THR A 85 1.10 1.10 -16.81
CA THR A 85 0.87 0.67 -18.21
C THR A 85 -0.64 0.57 -18.49
N TYR A 86 -1.40 0.02 -17.54
CA TYR A 86 -2.86 -0.03 -17.59
C TYR A 86 -3.49 1.37 -17.61
N ALA A 87 -3.03 2.28 -16.74
CA ALA A 87 -3.52 3.67 -16.72
C ALA A 87 -3.27 4.43 -18.03
N MET A 88 -2.27 4.01 -18.81
CA MET A 88 -1.96 4.56 -20.14
C MET A 88 -2.67 3.81 -21.28
N ASN A 89 -3.56 2.86 -20.97
CA ASN A 89 -4.26 1.99 -21.90
C ASN A 89 -3.32 1.25 -22.87
N LYS A 90 -2.19 0.74 -22.35
CA LYS A 90 -1.21 -0.05 -23.10
C LYS A 90 -1.20 -1.49 -22.61
N ASN A 91 -0.82 -2.42 -23.49
CA ASN A 91 -0.75 -3.86 -23.17
C ASN A 91 0.68 -4.34 -22.89
N LEU A 92 1.69 -3.53 -23.17
CA LEU A 92 3.10 -3.87 -22.97
C LEU A 92 3.77 -2.84 -22.06
N VAL A 93 4.48 -3.33 -21.04
CA VAL A 93 5.27 -2.46 -20.18
C VAL A 93 6.40 -1.86 -21.01
N SER A 94 6.53 -0.53 -21.00
CA SER A 94 7.62 0.17 -21.68
C SER A 94 8.79 0.42 -20.72
N THR A 95 9.99 0.61 -21.26
CA THR A 95 11.16 0.99 -20.45
C THR A 95 10.93 2.33 -19.72
N SER A 96 10.18 3.27 -20.32
CA SER A 96 9.81 4.53 -19.67
C SER A 96 8.87 4.32 -18.49
N THR A 97 7.83 3.51 -18.64
CA THR A 97 6.88 3.21 -17.55
C THR A 97 7.57 2.49 -16.41
N LEU A 98 8.45 1.53 -16.73
CA LEU A 98 9.27 0.84 -15.73
C LEU A 98 10.18 1.80 -14.95
N THR A 99 10.73 2.82 -15.62
CA THR A 99 11.61 3.80 -14.96
C THR A 99 10.84 4.71 -14.02
N LYS A 100 9.64 5.16 -14.44
CA LYS A 100 8.73 5.93 -13.59
C LYS A 100 8.31 5.10 -12.37
N ALA A 101 7.87 3.87 -12.60
CA ALA A 101 7.51 2.93 -11.54
C ALA A 101 8.67 2.70 -10.56
N ALA A 102 9.89 2.49 -11.06
CA ALA A 102 11.06 2.34 -10.21
C ALA A 102 11.37 3.62 -9.41
N HIS A 103 11.24 4.81 -10.00
CA HIS A 103 11.40 6.07 -9.27
C HIS A 103 10.35 6.25 -8.17
N GLU A 104 9.11 5.84 -8.42
CA GLU A 104 8.04 5.89 -7.43
C GLU A 104 8.28 4.90 -6.28
N VAL A 105 8.89 3.74 -6.57
CA VAL A 105 9.17 2.68 -5.59
C VAL A 105 10.43 2.97 -4.76
N PHE A 106 11.49 3.47 -5.39
CA PHE A 106 12.77 3.73 -4.73
C PHE A 106 12.88 5.16 -4.16
N GLY A 107 11.91 6.02 -4.46
CA GLY A 107 11.98 7.45 -4.16
C GLY A 107 13.10 8.17 -4.93
N GLU A 108 13.13 9.50 -4.88
CA GLU A 108 14.29 10.25 -5.35
C GLU A 108 15.46 10.07 -4.37
N SER A 109 16.18 8.95 -4.47
CA SER A 109 17.60 8.93 -4.04
C SER A 109 18.43 9.64 -5.11
N ARG A 110 18.29 10.96 -5.21
CA ARG A 110 19.32 11.78 -5.83
C ARG A 110 20.38 12.03 -4.77
N PRO A 111 21.62 11.52 -4.90
CA PRO A 111 22.71 12.20 -4.23
C PRO A 111 22.70 13.64 -4.75
N ALA A 112 22.58 14.61 -3.85
CA ALA A 112 22.57 16.04 -4.15
C ALA A 112 23.89 16.57 -4.76
N GLY A 113 24.76 15.70 -5.27
CA GLY A 113 26.15 16.02 -5.61
C GLY A 113 26.59 15.56 -7.00
N LEU A 114 25.78 15.66 -8.05
CA LEU A 114 26.30 15.48 -9.44
C LEU A 114 25.62 16.35 -10.51
N ARG A 115 24.79 17.32 -10.13
CA ARG A 115 24.20 18.31 -11.07
C ARG A 115 25.03 19.57 -11.28
N LEU A 116 26.16 19.72 -10.59
CA LEU A 116 26.98 20.93 -10.71
C LEU A 116 27.89 20.98 -11.95
N ARG A 117 28.12 19.86 -12.64
CA ARG A 117 29.09 19.80 -13.75
C ARG A 117 28.50 19.96 -15.16
N ARG A 118 27.19 19.78 -15.35
CA ARG A 118 26.55 19.90 -16.68
C ARG A 118 25.98 21.28 -16.96
N ASN A 119 25.78 22.10 -15.92
CA ASN A 119 25.21 23.44 -16.06
C ASN A 119 26.27 24.53 -16.29
N ALA A 120 27.52 24.34 -15.85
CA ALA A 120 28.57 25.36 -16.01
C ALA A 120 28.84 25.73 -17.48
N ALA A 121 28.81 24.76 -18.40
CA ALA A 121 29.00 25.03 -19.83
C ALA A 121 27.83 25.82 -20.46
N VAL A 122 26.60 25.58 -19.98
CA VAL A 122 25.40 26.30 -20.45
C VAL A 122 25.40 27.74 -19.94
N TRP A 123 25.84 27.99 -18.70
CA TRP A 123 25.97 29.33 -18.15
C TRP A 123 27.06 30.16 -18.85
N ILE A 124 28.17 29.56 -19.28
CA ILE A 124 29.25 30.24 -20.02
C ILE A 124 28.79 30.62 -21.45
N ILE A 125 28.03 29.76 -22.13
CA ILE A 125 27.52 30.07 -23.48
C ILE A 125 26.40 31.12 -23.40
N SER A 126 25.56 31.07 -22.37
CA SER A 126 24.48 32.04 -22.16
C SER A 126 25.02 33.43 -21.80
N SER A 127 26.08 33.54 -21.00
CA SER A 127 26.71 34.83 -20.67
C SER A 127 27.42 35.45 -21.88
N LEU A 128 27.98 34.63 -22.78
CA LEU A 128 28.57 35.12 -24.03
C LEU A 128 27.51 35.69 -24.99
N ILE A 129 26.34 35.05 -25.09
CA ILE A 129 25.22 35.52 -25.93
C ILE A 129 24.60 36.80 -25.37
N ILE A 130 24.48 36.92 -24.04
CA ILE A 130 23.98 38.15 -23.38
C ILE A 130 24.98 39.30 -23.54
N ALA A 131 26.29 39.05 -23.47
CA ALA A 131 27.32 40.06 -23.70
C ALA A 131 27.32 40.58 -25.15
N VAL A 132 27.15 39.70 -26.13
CA VAL A 132 27.02 40.10 -27.55
C VAL A 132 25.71 40.85 -27.80
N GLY A 133 24.60 40.42 -27.19
CA GLY A 133 23.31 41.12 -27.24
C GLY A 133 23.34 42.51 -26.63
N ALA A 134 24.06 42.71 -25.52
CA ALA A 134 24.26 44.02 -24.88
C ALA A 134 25.08 44.99 -25.76
N VAL A 135 26.09 44.50 -26.50
CA VAL A 135 26.88 45.32 -27.44
C VAL A 135 26.06 45.70 -28.69
N VAL A 136 25.22 44.79 -29.19
CA VAL A 136 24.31 45.05 -30.33
C VAL A 136 23.18 46.00 -29.94
N THR A 137 22.64 45.91 -28.72
CA THR A 137 21.59 46.83 -28.25
C THR A 137 22.14 48.21 -27.89
N ALA A 138 23.35 48.30 -27.32
CA ALA A 138 24.01 49.58 -27.06
C ALA A 138 24.33 50.38 -28.33
N THR A 139 24.60 49.70 -29.46
CA THR A 139 24.80 50.34 -30.77
C THR A 139 23.48 50.69 -31.47
N TYR A 140 22.38 50.00 -31.16
CA TYR A 140 21.05 50.28 -31.70
C TYR A 140 20.30 51.42 -30.98
N TYR A 141 20.51 51.58 -29.66
CA TYR A 141 19.80 52.58 -28.85
C TYR A 141 20.33 54.03 -28.98
N GLN A 142 21.38 54.26 -29.77
CA GLN A 142 21.88 55.62 -30.04
C GLN A 142 21.13 56.32 -31.20
N LYS A 143 20.14 55.65 -31.81
CA LYS A 143 19.40 56.20 -32.95
C LYS A 143 17.89 56.11 -32.73
N GLY A 144 17.31 57.23 -32.30
CA GLY A 144 15.86 57.45 -32.35
C GLY A 144 15.22 57.77 -31.01
N LYS A 145 15.37 59.02 -30.55
CA LYS A 145 14.47 59.61 -29.57
C LYS A 145 13.09 59.76 -30.20
N GLN A 146 12.07 59.19 -29.58
CA GLN A 146 10.70 59.66 -29.73
C GLN A 146 9.93 59.39 -28.44
N GLU A 147 9.78 60.46 -27.66
CA GLU A 147 8.87 60.57 -26.54
C GLU A 147 7.45 60.74 -27.10
N PRO A 148 6.44 60.04 -26.57
CA PRO A 148 5.28 60.80 -26.13
C PRO A 148 4.57 60.26 -24.88
N SER A 149 4.31 61.21 -23.99
CA SER A 149 3.03 61.58 -23.38
C SER A 149 2.36 60.64 -22.37
N ALA A 150 2.37 61.12 -21.13
CA ALA A 150 1.49 60.77 -20.04
C ALA A 150 0.01 60.84 -20.42
N HIS A 151 -0.76 59.85 -19.98
CA HIS A 151 -2.20 59.98 -19.76
C HIS A 151 -2.51 59.56 -18.31
N GLU A 152 -3.18 60.47 -17.61
CA GLU A 152 -3.74 60.34 -16.28
C GLU A 152 -5.05 59.49 -16.29
N PRO A 153 -5.59 59.11 -15.11
CA PRO A 153 -6.08 57.77 -14.83
C PRO A 153 -7.58 57.58 -15.09
N ILE A 154 -7.98 56.35 -15.41
CA ILE A 154 -9.37 55.92 -15.26
C ILE A 154 -9.49 55.12 -13.96
N SER A 155 -10.04 55.82 -12.98
CA SER A 155 -10.67 55.27 -11.78
C SER A 155 -11.70 54.20 -12.16
N ASN A 156 -11.51 52.97 -11.71
CA ASN A 156 -12.64 52.09 -11.45
C ASN A 156 -12.56 51.55 -10.02
N LYS A 157 -13.37 52.16 -9.16
CA LYS A 157 -13.67 51.70 -7.81
C LYS A 157 -14.60 50.49 -7.92
N GLN A 158 -14.10 49.33 -7.51
CA GLN A 158 -14.88 48.26 -6.91
C GLN A 158 -13.91 47.33 -6.17
N ALA A 159 -13.47 47.77 -4.99
CA ALA A 159 -12.94 46.87 -3.97
C ALA A 159 -14.14 46.39 -3.16
N THR A 160 -14.58 45.16 -3.42
CA THR A 160 -15.38 44.41 -2.46
C THR A 160 -14.55 44.22 -1.20
N VAL A 161 -15.11 44.75 -0.11
CA VAL A 161 -14.67 44.58 1.27
C VAL A 161 -14.53 43.09 1.55
N TYR A 162 -13.30 42.60 1.64
CA TYR A 162 -13.00 41.40 2.43
C TYR A 162 -12.67 41.91 3.82
N GLU A 163 -13.68 41.85 4.67
CA GLU A 163 -13.54 42.05 6.10
C GLU A 163 -12.50 41.05 6.61
N ALA A 164 -11.46 41.58 7.25
CA ALA A 164 -10.35 40.81 7.76
C ALA A 164 -10.86 39.79 8.78
N VAL A 165 -10.91 38.52 8.37
CA VAL A 165 -11.10 37.40 9.29
C VAL A 165 -9.97 37.44 10.30
N LYS A 166 -10.33 37.51 11.59
CA LYS A 166 -9.40 37.45 12.72
C LYS A 166 -8.39 36.29 12.54
N PRO A 167 -7.11 36.48 12.90
CA PRO A 167 -6.05 35.49 12.68
C PRO A 167 -6.28 34.13 13.39
N ASP A 168 -7.21 34.04 14.35
CA ASP A 168 -7.53 32.79 15.06
C ASP A 168 -8.15 31.68 14.17
N ILE A 169 -8.78 32.03 13.04
CA ILE A 169 -9.43 31.00 12.21
C ILE A 169 -8.43 30.31 11.27
N ILE A 170 -7.33 30.97 10.89
CA ILE A 170 -6.32 30.38 9.99
C ILE A 170 -5.48 29.32 10.72
N GLU A 171 -5.27 29.46 12.03
CA GLU A 171 -4.58 28.44 12.83
C GLU A 171 -5.43 27.18 13.03
N THR A 172 -6.75 27.29 12.92
CA THR A 172 -7.67 26.14 12.99
C THR A 172 -7.74 25.34 11.68
N ILE A 173 -7.29 25.92 10.55
CA ILE A 173 -7.32 25.28 9.22
C ILE A 173 -5.98 24.64 8.84
N ARG A 174 -4.88 24.90 9.59
CA ARG A 174 -3.66 24.08 9.50
C ARG A 174 -3.96 22.70 10.06
N GLY A 175 -4.16 21.75 9.15
CA GLY A 175 -4.48 20.35 9.42
C GLY A 175 -3.69 19.82 10.62
N ARG A 176 -4.42 19.51 11.68
CA ARG A 176 -3.88 18.87 12.87
C ARG A 176 -3.51 17.44 12.45
N LYS A 177 -2.27 17.26 11.98
CA LYS A 177 -1.73 15.92 11.67
C LYS A 177 -1.87 15.04 12.90
N LEU A 178 -2.19 13.77 12.65
CA LEU A 178 -2.40 12.82 13.72
C LEU A 178 -1.07 12.58 14.46
N ASN A 179 -1.06 12.84 15.76
CA ASN A 179 0.11 12.65 16.62
C ASN A 179 -0.19 11.62 17.69
N TRP A 180 0.84 10.87 18.09
CA TRP A 180 0.75 9.96 19.22
C TRP A 180 0.58 10.74 20.54
N PRO A 181 -0.25 10.28 21.49
CA PRO A 181 -0.40 10.94 22.79
C PRO A 181 0.94 11.04 23.54
N ALA A 182 1.31 12.26 23.95
CA ALA A 182 2.63 12.54 24.54
C ALA A 182 2.85 11.90 25.92
N ASP A 183 1.78 11.52 26.60
CA ASP A 183 1.77 10.84 27.90
C ASP A 183 1.94 9.32 27.79
N GLN A 184 2.05 8.78 26.57
CA GLN A 184 2.09 7.34 26.31
C GLN A 184 3.34 6.89 25.54
N PRO A 185 3.89 5.70 25.81
CA PRO A 185 5.09 5.20 25.15
C PRO A 185 4.82 4.80 23.67
N ALA A 186 5.33 5.59 22.73
CA ALA A 186 5.14 5.36 21.29
C ALA A 186 5.78 4.05 20.80
N ASP A 187 6.87 3.60 21.42
CA ASP A 187 7.55 2.34 21.12
C ASP A 187 6.68 1.11 21.45
N LYS A 188 5.74 1.25 22.39
CA LYS A 188 4.76 0.22 22.76
C LYS A 188 3.44 0.32 22.00
N SER A 189 3.28 1.30 21.11
CA SER A 189 2.03 1.51 20.35
C SER A 189 1.57 0.27 19.59
N SER A 190 2.49 -0.51 19.02
CA SER A 190 2.15 -1.78 18.34
C SER A 190 1.52 -2.79 19.30
N GLU A 191 2.11 -3.00 20.48
CA GLU A 191 1.59 -3.94 21.47
C GLU A 191 0.21 -3.50 21.98
N MET A 192 0.02 -2.20 22.20
CA MET A 192 -1.26 -1.61 22.59
C MET A 192 -2.33 -1.81 21.51
N ALA A 193 -1.97 -1.56 20.25
CA ALA A 193 -2.88 -1.71 19.12
C ALA A 193 -3.29 -3.18 18.90
N PHE A 194 -2.37 -4.14 18.98
CA PHE A 194 -2.72 -5.55 18.89
C PHE A 194 -3.52 -6.03 20.10
N ARG A 195 -3.25 -5.51 21.31
CA ARG A 195 -4.08 -5.81 22.48
C ARG A 195 -5.53 -5.42 22.25
N GLU A 196 -5.75 -4.23 21.69
CA GLU A 196 -7.10 -3.79 21.33
C GLU A 196 -7.71 -4.66 20.22
N LEU A 197 -6.95 -4.95 19.16
CA LEU A 197 -7.48 -5.75 18.07
C LEU A 197 -7.89 -7.16 18.55
N PHE A 198 -7.11 -7.80 19.42
CA PHE A 198 -7.47 -9.09 20.03
C PHE A 198 -8.69 -8.98 20.95
N LYS A 199 -8.80 -7.90 21.72
CA LYS A 199 -9.95 -7.64 22.60
C LYS A 199 -11.25 -7.60 21.81
N LEU A 200 -11.26 -7.02 20.61
CA LEU A 200 -12.44 -7.02 19.72
C LEU A 200 -12.88 -8.43 19.32
N TRP A 201 -11.95 -9.39 19.29
CA TRP A 201 -12.23 -10.81 19.03
C TRP A 201 -12.51 -11.62 20.32
N GLY A 202 -12.64 -10.96 21.47
CA GLY A 202 -12.82 -11.64 22.77
C GLY A 202 -11.58 -12.40 23.24
N LEU A 203 -10.39 -12.07 22.72
CA LEU A 203 -9.13 -12.76 23.02
C LEU A 203 -8.21 -11.91 23.90
N VAL A 204 -7.30 -12.59 24.61
CA VAL A 204 -6.25 -11.95 25.42
C VAL A 204 -4.94 -11.95 24.63
N TYR A 205 -4.38 -10.76 24.40
CA TYR A 205 -3.06 -10.58 23.81
C TYR A 205 -1.97 -10.58 24.88
N GLN A 206 -0.94 -11.41 24.68
CA GLN A 206 0.24 -11.46 25.54
C GLN A 206 1.48 -11.13 24.68
N PRO A 207 2.02 -9.90 24.75
CA PRO A 207 3.22 -9.56 24.02
C PRO A 207 4.39 -10.40 24.52
N ALA A 208 5.12 -11.02 23.59
CA ALA A 208 6.32 -11.79 23.88
C ALA A 208 7.35 -11.51 22.78
N ASP A 209 8.61 -11.32 23.18
CA ASP A 209 9.68 -10.91 22.25
C ASP A 209 9.92 -11.92 21.11
N THR A 210 9.55 -13.18 21.30
CA THR A 210 9.83 -14.29 20.37
C THR A 210 8.63 -14.69 19.51
N VAL A 211 7.43 -14.20 19.82
CA VAL A 211 6.19 -14.62 19.14
C VAL A 211 5.49 -13.40 18.55
N SER A 212 5.37 -13.38 17.22
CA SER A 212 4.65 -12.31 16.55
C SER A 212 3.16 -12.29 16.93
N SER A 213 2.52 -11.13 16.88
CA SER A 213 1.08 -11.00 17.11
C SER A 213 0.25 -11.90 16.20
N CYS A 214 0.70 -12.10 14.95
CA CYS A 214 0.04 -12.99 13.99
C CYS A 214 0.16 -14.47 14.37
N THR A 215 1.32 -14.91 14.84
CA THR A 215 1.51 -16.28 15.32
C THR A 215 0.62 -16.57 16.54
N GLN A 216 0.43 -15.58 17.42
CA GLN A 216 -0.50 -15.74 18.53
C GLN A 216 -1.97 -15.81 18.07
N ALA A 217 -2.36 -15.00 17.09
CA ALA A 217 -3.71 -15.03 16.51
C ALA A 217 -4.02 -16.40 15.89
N GLU A 218 -3.05 -16.99 15.19
CA GLU A 218 -3.16 -18.33 14.57
C GLU A 218 -3.40 -19.45 15.57
N ARG A 219 -2.76 -19.37 16.76
CA ARG A 219 -3.01 -20.33 17.85
C ARG A 219 -4.44 -20.24 18.41
N SER A 220 -5.11 -19.11 18.22
CA SER A 220 -6.50 -18.89 18.61
C SER A 220 -7.48 -19.07 17.44
N GLY A 221 -7.04 -19.68 16.33
CA GLY A 221 -7.88 -19.96 15.17
C GLY A 221 -8.18 -18.75 14.27
N LEU A 222 -7.45 -17.64 14.44
CA LEU A 222 -7.53 -16.46 13.57
C LEU A 222 -6.35 -16.44 12.60
N LYS A 223 -6.50 -15.82 11.43
CA LYS A 223 -5.39 -15.49 10.54
C LYS A 223 -5.16 -13.98 10.51
N CYS A 224 -3.90 -13.59 10.33
CA CYS A 224 -3.55 -12.23 9.98
C CYS A 224 -3.71 -12.00 8.48
N TYR A 225 -4.24 -10.85 8.11
CA TYR A 225 -4.09 -10.31 6.76
C TYR A 225 -3.36 -8.97 6.84
N LYS A 226 -2.13 -8.96 6.36
CA LYS A 226 -1.23 -7.80 6.32
C LYS A 226 -1.06 -7.34 4.88
N SER A 227 -1.31 -6.06 4.62
CA SER A 227 -1.23 -5.51 3.26
C SER A 227 -1.00 -4.00 3.25
N LEU A 228 -0.80 -3.46 2.05
CA LEU A 228 -0.84 -2.03 1.76
C LEU A 228 -2.18 -1.71 1.09
N GLY A 229 -2.78 -0.56 1.39
CA GLY A 229 -4.08 -0.20 0.83
C GLY A 229 -4.50 1.25 1.04
N THR A 230 -5.78 1.49 0.76
CA THR A 230 -6.44 2.80 0.85
C THR A 230 -7.65 2.71 1.79
N LEU A 231 -8.15 3.85 2.25
CA LEU A 231 -9.34 3.89 3.13
C LEU A 231 -10.58 3.27 2.47
N PRO A 232 -10.86 3.49 1.17
CA PRO A 232 -11.94 2.77 0.48
C PRO A 232 -11.81 1.25 0.54
N ARG A 233 -10.57 0.71 0.44
CA ARG A 233 -10.33 -0.73 0.54
C ARG A 233 -10.61 -1.26 1.95
N LEU A 234 -10.21 -0.52 2.98
CA LEU A 234 -10.53 -0.86 4.37
C LEU A 234 -12.04 -0.80 4.65
N ARG A 235 -12.74 0.20 4.10
CA ARG A 235 -14.20 0.31 4.17
C ARG A 235 -14.88 -0.91 3.57
N ASN A 236 -14.44 -1.35 2.39
CA ASN A 236 -14.99 -2.54 1.73
C ASN A 236 -14.76 -3.82 2.54
N LEU A 237 -13.57 -3.98 3.13
CA LEU A 237 -13.29 -5.12 4.01
C LEU A 237 -14.18 -5.12 5.26
N ASN A 238 -14.59 -3.93 5.74
CA ASN A 238 -15.42 -3.73 6.91
C ASN A 238 -14.92 -4.53 8.13
N ARG A 239 -13.62 -4.38 8.44
CA ARG A 239 -12.97 -5.02 9.59
C ARG A 239 -12.14 -4.00 10.37
N PRO A 240 -12.12 -4.08 11.71
CA PRO A 240 -11.13 -3.40 12.51
C PRO A 240 -9.72 -3.80 12.08
N ALA A 241 -8.83 -2.82 12.06
CA ALA A 241 -7.46 -3.01 11.58
C ALA A 241 -6.47 -2.15 12.37
N VAL A 242 -5.30 -2.72 12.65
CA VAL A 242 -4.14 -1.96 13.11
C VAL A 242 -3.56 -1.25 11.91
N LEU A 243 -3.49 0.08 11.99
CA LEU A 243 -2.92 0.97 10.98
C LEU A 243 -1.59 1.53 11.48
N LYS A 244 -0.64 1.70 10.56
CA LYS A 244 0.68 2.24 10.85
C LYS A 244 0.80 3.69 10.38
N PHE A 245 1.10 4.59 11.30
CA PHE A 245 1.20 6.03 11.07
C PHE A 245 2.64 6.53 11.25
N SER A 246 2.89 7.73 10.73
CA SER A 246 4.06 8.54 11.06
C SER A 246 3.61 9.94 11.45
N ASP A 247 4.18 10.51 12.51
CA ASP A 247 4.05 11.93 12.82
C ASP A 247 5.06 12.78 12.02
N ASP A 248 5.02 14.10 12.22
CA ASP A 248 5.95 15.06 11.62
C ASP A 248 7.39 14.93 12.11
N GLY A 249 7.59 14.36 13.30
CA GLY A 249 8.90 14.06 13.86
C GLY A 249 9.52 12.78 13.28
N GLY A 250 8.78 12.03 12.45
CA GLY A 250 9.20 10.73 11.92
C GLY A 250 8.99 9.58 12.91
N THR A 251 8.31 9.80 14.03
CA THR A 251 7.93 8.76 14.98
C THR A 251 6.88 7.87 14.32
N VAL A 252 7.19 6.58 14.23
CA VAL A 252 6.27 5.56 13.73
C VAL A 252 5.46 5.01 14.90
N TYR A 253 4.13 5.02 14.76
CA TYR A 253 3.23 4.48 15.77
C TYR A 253 2.06 3.71 15.14
N TYR A 254 1.34 2.95 15.96
CA TYR A 254 0.22 2.11 15.52
C TYR A 254 -1.07 2.49 16.24
N ALA A 255 -2.18 2.53 15.50
CA ALA A 255 -3.51 2.79 16.05
C ALA A 255 -4.54 1.83 15.46
N VAL A 256 -5.63 1.58 16.18
CA VAL A 256 -6.69 0.67 15.70
C VAL A 256 -7.84 1.46 15.10
N LEU A 257 -8.13 1.19 13.84
CA LEU A 257 -9.36 1.64 13.20
C LEU A 257 -10.53 0.80 13.71
N THR A 258 -11.50 1.45 14.35
CA THR A 258 -12.67 0.78 14.95
C THR A 258 -13.99 1.20 14.30
N ALA A 259 -14.03 2.38 13.65
CA ALA A 259 -15.15 2.84 12.86
C ALA A 259 -14.67 3.60 11.64
N LEU A 260 -15.36 3.48 10.51
CA LEU A 260 -15.03 4.20 9.28
C LEU A 260 -16.30 4.62 8.54
N SER A 261 -16.53 5.93 8.47
CA SER A 261 -17.66 6.53 7.76
C SER A 261 -17.20 7.08 6.40
N HIS A 262 -18.02 7.94 5.78
CA HIS A 262 -17.67 8.64 4.54
C HIS A 262 -16.67 9.78 4.72
N ASP A 263 -16.64 10.43 5.88
CA ASP A 263 -15.87 11.66 6.14
C ASP A 263 -14.97 11.59 7.38
N SER A 264 -15.14 10.56 8.21
CA SER A 264 -14.47 10.42 9.50
C SER A 264 -14.15 8.97 9.83
N ALA A 265 -13.15 8.79 10.69
CA ALA A 265 -12.73 7.51 11.21
C ALA A 265 -12.58 7.59 12.74
N ARG A 266 -12.95 6.53 13.44
CA ARG A 266 -12.66 6.37 14.87
C ARG A 266 -11.40 5.54 15.04
N LEU A 267 -10.37 6.15 15.62
CA LEU A 267 -9.09 5.53 15.90
C LEU A 267 -8.90 5.38 17.41
N ARG A 268 -8.34 4.23 17.83
CA ARG A 268 -7.81 4.04 19.18
C ARG A 268 -6.29 4.20 19.17
N LEU A 269 -5.78 5.22 19.83
CA LEU A 269 -4.35 5.53 19.99
C LEU A 269 -3.97 5.24 21.45
N GLY A 270 -3.41 4.07 21.69
CA GLY A 270 -3.14 3.62 23.04
C GLY A 270 -4.43 3.50 23.86
N THR A 271 -4.57 4.32 24.90
CA THR A 271 -5.81 4.39 25.72
C THR A 271 -6.87 5.33 25.16
N ASP A 272 -6.51 6.22 24.23
CA ASP A 272 -7.38 7.29 23.78
C ASP A 272 -8.22 6.84 22.58
N VAL A 273 -9.46 7.32 22.53
CA VAL A 273 -10.35 7.13 21.37
C VAL A 273 -10.66 8.48 20.78
N ILE A 274 -10.32 8.65 19.50
CA ILE A 274 -10.50 9.92 18.79
C ILE A 274 -11.26 9.69 17.48
N ASN A 275 -12.09 10.66 17.14
CA ASN A 275 -12.74 10.75 15.84
C ASN A 275 -11.97 11.75 14.98
N VAL A 276 -11.53 11.32 13.81
CA VAL A 276 -10.59 12.07 12.96
C VAL A 276 -11.15 12.15 11.54
N PRO A 277 -11.12 13.32 10.88
CA PRO A 277 -11.46 13.44 9.47
C PRO A 277 -10.59 12.53 8.57
N LEU A 278 -11.16 11.94 7.53
CA LEU A 278 -10.39 11.01 6.66
C LEU A 278 -9.15 11.65 6.05
N LYS A 279 -9.21 12.94 5.72
CA LYS A 279 -8.06 13.71 5.20
C LYS A 279 -6.84 13.67 6.14
N ASP A 280 -7.07 13.71 7.45
CA ASP A 280 -6.01 13.76 8.45
C ASP A 280 -5.48 12.34 8.70
N VAL A 281 -6.33 11.32 8.58
CA VAL A 281 -5.91 9.91 8.54
C VAL A 281 -5.02 9.64 7.33
N GLU A 282 -5.43 10.04 6.12
CA GLU A 282 -4.67 9.84 4.89
C GLU A 282 -3.33 10.60 4.88
N ALA A 283 -3.27 11.77 5.54
CA ALA A 283 -2.06 12.56 5.63
C ALA A 283 -0.96 11.92 6.50
N SER A 284 -1.35 11.12 7.52
CA SER A 284 -0.41 10.50 8.46
C SER A 284 -0.26 8.98 8.28
N TRP A 285 -1.19 8.31 7.61
CA TRP A 285 -1.19 6.86 7.43
C TRP A 285 -0.20 6.41 6.36
N LEU A 286 0.65 5.43 6.67
CA LEU A 286 1.65 4.87 5.75
C LEU A 286 1.08 3.82 4.78
N GLY A 287 -0.24 3.64 4.75
CA GLY A 287 -0.93 2.65 3.90
C GLY A 287 -0.84 1.20 4.38
N GLU A 288 0.01 0.90 5.35
CA GLU A 288 0.14 -0.44 5.95
C GLU A 288 -0.98 -0.69 6.97
N TYR A 289 -1.65 -1.84 6.82
CA TYR A 289 -2.66 -2.31 7.76
C TYR A 289 -2.52 -3.80 8.05
N THR A 290 -2.92 -4.20 9.25
CA THR A 290 -3.08 -5.60 9.65
C THR A 290 -4.46 -5.80 10.26
N LEU A 291 -5.24 -6.72 9.72
CA LEU A 291 -6.50 -7.17 10.30
C LEU A 291 -6.40 -8.63 10.72
N LEU A 292 -7.26 -9.01 11.67
CA LEU A 292 -7.50 -10.40 12.03
C LEU A 292 -8.81 -10.86 11.41
N TRP A 293 -8.87 -12.14 11.05
CA TRP A 293 -10.09 -12.76 10.52
C TRP A 293 -10.10 -14.26 10.81
N ARG A 294 -11.28 -14.86 10.92
CA ARG A 294 -11.43 -16.29 11.16
C ARG A 294 -11.68 -17.05 9.85
N PRO A 295 -10.75 -17.89 9.38
CA PRO A 295 -11.02 -18.79 8.25
C PRO A 295 -11.96 -19.93 8.66
N PRO A 296 -12.77 -20.47 7.73
CA PRO A 296 -13.49 -21.70 8.00
C PRO A 296 -12.49 -22.87 8.14
N PRO A 297 -12.77 -23.90 8.96
CA PRO A 297 -11.83 -25.00 9.23
C PRO A 297 -11.32 -25.73 7.97
N VAL A 298 -12.16 -25.76 6.92
CA VAL A 298 -11.85 -26.43 5.65
C VAL A 298 -10.95 -25.60 4.71
N PHE A 299 -10.71 -24.32 5.03
CA PHE A 299 -9.93 -23.44 4.15
C PHE A 299 -8.44 -23.47 4.47
N THR A 300 -7.66 -23.97 3.52
CA THR A 300 -6.21 -24.00 3.60
C THR A 300 -5.60 -22.67 3.16
N GLU A 301 -5.73 -22.30 1.88
CA GLU A 301 -5.20 -21.04 1.35
C GLU A 301 -5.94 -20.46 0.14
N ILE A 302 -6.42 -21.29 -0.77
CA ILE A 302 -7.04 -20.85 -2.02
C ILE A 302 -8.00 -21.91 -2.55
N ILE A 303 -9.09 -21.48 -3.19
CA ILE A 303 -10.01 -22.36 -3.92
C ILE A 303 -10.08 -21.88 -5.38
N ARG A 304 -9.90 -22.80 -6.33
CA ARG A 304 -9.77 -22.54 -7.77
C ARG A 304 -10.61 -23.51 -8.59
N PRO A 305 -10.91 -23.17 -9.87
CA PRO A 305 -11.61 -24.05 -10.79
C PRO A 305 -10.99 -25.46 -10.84
N GLY A 306 -11.84 -26.49 -10.91
CA GLY A 306 -11.44 -27.91 -10.93
C GLY A 306 -11.06 -28.51 -9.57
N MET A 307 -11.06 -27.73 -8.48
CA MET A 307 -10.94 -28.29 -7.13
C MET A 307 -12.23 -29.01 -6.72
N GLN A 308 -12.11 -30.01 -5.84
CA GLN A 308 -13.22 -30.77 -5.29
C GLN A 308 -13.10 -30.89 -3.77
N GLY A 309 -14.22 -31.20 -3.10
CA GLY A 309 -14.24 -31.60 -1.69
C GLY A 309 -14.81 -30.55 -0.72
N PRO A 310 -14.53 -30.68 0.60
CA PRO A 310 -15.25 -29.94 1.64
C PRO A 310 -15.14 -28.41 1.55
N ALA A 311 -14.02 -27.89 1.04
CA ALA A 311 -13.85 -26.45 0.85
C ALA A 311 -14.78 -25.89 -0.25
N VAL A 312 -15.03 -26.68 -1.30
CA VAL A 312 -15.96 -26.34 -2.39
C VAL A 312 -17.40 -26.41 -1.90
N GLN A 313 -17.77 -27.45 -1.15
CA GLN A 313 -19.10 -27.54 -0.51
C GLN A 313 -19.39 -26.34 0.38
N TRP A 314 -18.39 -25.92 1.17
CA TRP A 314 -18.51 -24.76 2.04
C TRP A 314 -18.69 -23.48 1.22
N LEU A 315 -17.93 -23.32 0.13
CA LEU A 315 -18.03 -22.18 -0.77
C LEU A 315 -19.42 -22.08 -1.42
N GLU A 316 -19.94 -23.20 -1.97
CA GLU A 316 -21.30 -23.26 -2.53
C GLU A 316 -22.34 -22.83 -1.50
N THR A 317 -22.22 -23.33 -0.27
CA THR A 317 -23.12 -22.98 0.84
C THR A 317 -23.10 -21.47 1.11
N GLN A 318 -21.91 -20.85 1.18
CA GLN A 318 -21.80 -19.40 1.43
C GLN A 318 -22.32 -18.57 0.25
N LEU A 319 -22.09 -19.00 -0.98
CA LEU A 319 -22.60 -18.29 -2.15
C LEU A 319 -24.12 -18.42 -2.25
N SER A 320 -24.70 -19.55 -1.85
CA SER A 320 -26.16 -19.75 -1.81
C SER A 320 -26.83 -18.82 -0.80
N LEU A 321 -26.17 -18.55 0.34
CA LEU A 321 -26.62 -17.51 1.28
C LEU A 321 -26.55 -16.10 0.68
N PHE A 322 -25.59 -15.85 -0.22
CA PHE A 322 -25.40 -14.55 -0.86
C PHE A 322 -26.37 -14.30 -2.02
N ASP A 323 -26.59 -15.28 -2.90
CA ASP A 323 -27.43 -15.14 -4.09
C ASP A 323 -28.88 -15.62 -3.89
N GLY A 324 -29.19 -16.19 -2.72
CA GLY A 324 -30.53 -16.66 -2.38
C GLY A 324 -30.93 -17.97 -3.09
N THR A 325 -29.98 -18.68 -3.69
CA THR A 325 -30.24 -19.97 -4.34
C THR A 325 -30.35 -21.10 -3.32
N PRO A 326 -31.20 -22.12 -3.56
CA PRO A 326 -31.24 -23.31 -2.72
C PRO A 326 -29.87 -24.01 -2.67
N ASN A 327 -29.37 -24.27 -1.46
CA ASN A 327 -28.17 -25.08 -1.28
C ASN A 327 -28.56 -26.56 -1.29
N VAL A 328 -28.27 -27.26 -2.38
CA VAL A 328 -28.46 -28.71 -2.49
C VAL A 328 -27.10 -29.39 -2.28
N PRO A 329 -26.90 -30.16 -1.18
CA PRO A 329 -25.66 -30.87 -0.96
C PRO A 329 -25.35 -31.84 -2.11
N LYS A 330 -24.14 -31.74 -2.68
CA LYS A 330 -23.65 -32.66 -3.71
C LYS A 330 -22.74 -33.70 -3.04
N GLU A 331 -22.79 -34.95 -3.51
CA GLU A 331 -21.88 -36.00 -3.01
C GLU A 331 -20.41 -35.71 -3.35
N ASN A 332 -20.15 -35.12 -4.53
CA ASN A 332 -18.82 -34.69 -4.94
C ASN A 332 -18.87 -33.28 -5.53
N PRO A 333 -18.85 -32.23 -4.71
CA PRO A 333 -18.91 -30.85 -5.17
C PRO A 333 -17.60 -30.50 -5.88
N GLU A 334 -17.73 -30.04 -7.12
CA GLU A 334 -16.64 -29.56 -7.95
C GLU A 334 -16.76 -28.07 -8.18
N TYR A 335 -15.62 -27.38 -8.21
CA TYR A 335 -15.54 -26.00 -8.61
C TYR A 335 -15.65 -25.88 -10.14
N ASP A 336 -16.89 -26.04 -10.61
CA ASP A 336 -17.28 -25.98 -12.02
C ASP A 336 -17.45 -24.53 -12.54
N ASN A 337 -17.80 -24.39 -13.82
CA ASN A 337 -17.96 -23.09 -14.47
C ASN A 337 -19.13 -22.27 -13.89
N ASP A 338 -20.20 -22.90 -13.40
CA ASP A 338 -21.30 -22.19 -12.76
C ASP A 338 -20.82 -21.56 -11.45
N LEU A 339 -20.09 -22.33 -10.64
CA LEU A 339 -19.52 -21.82 -9.39
C LEU A 339 -18.50 -20.70 -9.64
N VAL A 340 -17.72 -20.77 -10.73
CA VAL A 340 -16.84 -19.67 -11.16
C VAL A 340 -17.61 -18.39 -11.40
N ASP A 341 -18.72 -18.45 -12.13
CA ASP A 341 -19.51 -17.27 -12.42
C ASP A 341 -20.23 -16.73 -11.18
N ARG A 342 -20.66 -17.59 -10.27
CA ARG A 342 -21.17 -17.18 -8.95
C ARG A 342 -20.12 -16.47 -8.12
N VAL A 343 -18.88 -16.96 -8.10
CA VAL A 343 -17.77 -16.30 -7.41
C VAL A 343 -17.44 -14.95 -8.04
N ARG A 344 -17.41 -14.85 -9.38
CA ARG A 344 -17.19 -13.56 -10.07
C ARG A 344 -18.27 -12.54 -9.73
N LYS A 345 -19.55 -12.95 -9.70
CA LYS A 345 -20.67 -12.11 -9.28
C LYS A 345 -20.50 -11.62 -7.84
N PHE A 346 -20.13 -12.51 -6.92
CA PHE A 346 -19.84 -12.15 -5.53
C PHE A 346 -18.67 -11.16 -5.43
N GLN A 347 -17.56 -11.44 -6.10
CA GLN A 347 -16.37 -10.59 -6.09
C GLN A 347 -16.69 -9.19 -6.60
N LEU A 348 -17.39 -9.08 -7.74
CA LEU A 348 -17.84 -7.81 -8.29
C LEU A 348 -18.71 -7.04 -7.30
N ALA A 349 -19.69 -7.70 -6.68
CA ALA A 349 -20.59 -7.10 -5.69
C ALA A 349 -19.86 -6.63 -4.41
N LYS A 350 -18.71 -7.23 -4.08
CA LYS A 350 -17.86 -6.83 -2.94
C LYS A 350 -16.73 -5.86 -3.32
N GLY A 351 -16.68 -5.41 -4.57
CA GLY A 351 -15.62 -4.50 -5.06
C GLY A 351 -14.24 -5.17 -5.15
N LEU A 352 -14.21 -6.48 -5.35
CA LEU A 352 -13.02 -7.28 -5.60
C LEU A 352 -12.82 -7.48 -7.12
N ILE A 353 -11.62 -7.94 -7.50
CA ILE A 353 -11.35 -8.35 -8.88
C ILE A 353 -12.18 -9.63 -9.16
N PRO A 354 -13.04 -9.65 -10.20
CA PRO A 354 -13.88 -10.80 -10.52
C PRO A 354 -13.08 -11.85 -11.33
N ASP A 355 -12.04 -12.41 -10.72
CA ASP A 355 -11.16 -13.42 -11.34
C ASP A 355 -11.72 -14.86 -11.23
N GLY A 356 -12.75 -15.07 -10.41
CA GLY A 356 -13.31 -16.39 -10.16
C GLY A 356 -12.41 -17.27 -9.28
N ILE A 357 -11.46 -16.68 -8.55
CA ILE A 357 -10.55 -17.36 -7.63
C ILE A 357 -10.85 -16.94 -6.20
N VAL A 358 -11.08 -17.92 -5.31
CA VAL A 358 -11.33 -17.65 -3.90
C VAL A 358 -10.02 -17.60 -3.13
N GLY A 359 -9.37 -16.44 -3.18
CA GLY A 359 -8.21 -16.11 -2.36
C GLY A 359 -8.59 -15.52 -0.99
N THR A 360 -7.59 -15.09 -0.24
CA THR A 360 -7.76 -14.54 1.13
C THR A 360 -8.77 -13.39 1.21
N GLN A 361 -8.77 -12.46 0.26
CA GLN A 361 -9.71 -11.34 0.28
C GLN A 361 -11.14 -11.80 0.07
N THR A 362 -11.39 -12.60 -0.98
CA THR A 362 -12.70 -13.22 -1.22
C THR A 362 -13.16 -13.97 0.02
N MET A 363 -12.26 -14.71 0.67
CA MET A 363 -12.56 -15.46 1.88
C MET A 363 -12.88 -14.58 3.09
N ILE A 364 -12.20 -13.45 3.28
CA ILE A 364 -12.52 -12.48 4.34
C ILE A 364 -13.94 -11.90 4.16
N HIS A 365 -14.33 -11.64 2.91
CA HIS A 365 -15.65 -11.12 2.56
C HIS A 365 -16.77 -12.16 2.72
N LEU A 366 -16.53 -13.41 2.35
CA LEU A 366 -17.44 -14.53 2.61
C LEU A 366 -17.57 -14.70 4.13
N GLY A 367 -16.47 -15.09 4.78
CA GLY A 367 -16.37 -15.44 6.20
C GLY A 367 -17.45 -16.44 6.67
N PRO A 368 -17.50 -16.79 7.97
CA PRO A 368 -18.58 -17.61 8.52
C PRO A 368 -19.95 -16.90 8.47
N ALA A 369 -21.04 -17.66 8.35
CA ALA A 369 -22.41 -17.14 8.36
C ALA A 369 -22.85 -16.61 9.73
N ASP A 370 -22.23 -17.09 10.82
CA ASP A 370 -22.73 -16.98 12.20
C ASP A 370 -22.48 -15.62 12.90
N GLY A 371 -22.26 -14.54 12.15
CA GLY A 371 -22.18 -13.19 12.72
C GLY A 371 -20.95 -12.90 13.62
N ASP A 372 -20.10 -13.89 13.90
CA ASP A 372 -18.93 -13.75 14.78
C ASP A 372 -17.74 -13.08 14.05
N LYS A 373 -17.92 -11.80 13.74
CA LYS A 373 -16.94 -10.96 13.07
C LYS A 373 -17.00 -9.54 13.65
N PRO A 374 -15.94 -9.05 14.30
CA PRO A 374 -15.79 -7.63 14.56
C PRO A 374 -15.86 -6.88 13.22
N THR A 375 -16.81 -5.96 13.11
CA THR A 375 -16.96 -5.07 11.96
C THR A 375 -16.58 -3.65 12.36
N LEU A 376 -16.36 -2.78 11.38
CA LEU A 376 -16.21 -1.37 11.69
C LEU A 376 -17.58 -0.83 12.08
N ASP A 377 -17.68 -0.13 13.21
CA ASP A 377 -18.93 0.50 13.61
C ASP A 377 -19.39 1.49 12.52
N HIS A 378 -20.69 1.48 12.22
CA HIS A 378 -21.30 2.54 11.43
C HIS A 378 -21.49 3.77 12.32
N MET A 379 -20.68 4.81 12.13
CA MET A 379 -20.88 6.07 12.84
C MET A 379 -22.18 6.71 12.33
N GLN A 380 -23.25 6.70 13.13
CA GLN A 380 -24.45 7.50 12.86
C GLN A 380 -24.07 8.98 12.90
N LYS A 381 -24.58 9.76 11.94
CA LYS A 381 -24.57 11.22 12.04
C LYS A 381 -25.49 11.59 13.20
N ASP A 382 -24.93 12.07 14.31
CA ASP A 382 -25.71 12.82 15.28
C ASP A 382 -26.34 14.00 14.52
N GLY A 383 -27.67 14.01 14.49
CA GLY A 383 -28.49 14.95 13.72
C GLY A 383 -28.53 16.35 14.31
#